data_AF-Q5FN63-F1
#
_entry.id   AF-Q5FN63-F1
#
_cell.length_a   1.000
_cell.length_b   1.000
_cell.length_c   1.000
_cell.angle_alpha   90.00
_cell.angle_beta   90.00
_cell.angle_gamma   90.00
#
_symmetry.space_group_name_H-M   'P 1'
#
loop_
_entity.id
_entity.type
_entity.pdbx_description
1 polymer ?
#
loop_
_entity_poly.entity_id
_entity_poly.type
_entity_poly.pdbx_seq_one_letter_code
_entity_poly.pdbx_strand_id
1 'polypeptide(L)' 'MARRPRGLTGQGGEGNPSLPTAIRLTAPHGFIDPVHDKGVFHWEAGEVVTKPVTIALLIERGAFWEPVECPAA' A
#
# COMPACT_ATOMS: atom_id res chain seq x y z
N MET A 1 27.69 18.37 7.30
CA MET A 1 26.73 17.46 7.98
C MET A 1 25.37 17.62 7.29
N ALA A 2 25.01 16.68 6.42
CA ALA A 2 23.85 15.77 6.54
C ALA A 2 22.48 16.51 6.43
N ARG A 3 21.50 16.16 5.59
CA ARG A 3 20.97 14.86 5.13
C ARG A 3 20.22 15.04 3.78
N ARG A 4 20.25 14.02 2.89
CA ARG A 4 19.50 13.94 1.61
C ARG A 4 18.03 13.49 1.84
N PRO A 5 17.21 13.34 0.79
CA PRO A 5 15.92 13.99 0.61
C PRO A 5 14.75 13.16 1.13
N ARG A 6 13.57 13.75 1.30
CA ARG A 6 12.33 12.97 1.38
C ARG A 6 11.38 13.43 0.30
N GLY A 7 11.33 12.63 -0.76
CA GLY A 7 10.37 12.76 -1.84
C GLY A 7 8.96 12.75 -1.27
N LEU A 8 8.29 13.88 -1.42
CA LEU A 8 6.84 14.02 -1.33
C LEU A 8 6.28 13.66 -2.71
N THR A 9 6.28 12.36 -3.04
CA THR A 9 5.52 11.85 -4.17
C THR A 9 4.71 10.67 -3.65
N GLY A 10 3.59 10.99 -3.03
CA GLY A 10 2.65 10.02 -2.47
C GLY A 10 1.27 10.65 -2.25
N GLN A 11 0.96 11.72 -2.97
CA GLN A 11 -0.37 12.30 -3.10
C GLN A 11 -0.75 12.23 -4.59
N GLY A 12 -1.02 11.01 -5.04
CA GLY A 12 -1.72 10.74 -6.29
C GLY A 12 -3.17 10.40 -5.97
N GLY A 13 -3.87 11.32 -5.31
CA GLY A 13 -5.31 11.25 -5.16
C GLY A 13 -5.97 12.00 -6.30
N GLU A 14 -6.23 11.35 -7.43
CA GLU A 14 -7.20 11.79 -8.43
C GLU A 14 -7.49 10.65 -9.42
N GLY A 15 -8.64 10.01 -9.28
CA GLY A 15 -9.09 8.96 -10.19
C GLY A 15 -10.12 8.02 -9.56
N ASN A 16 -11.35 8.06 -10.06
CA ASN A 16 -12.48 7.22 -9.64
C ASN A 16 -12.26 5.70 -9.92
N PRO A 17 -13.09 4.79 -9.35
CA PRO A 17 -12.64 3.77 -8.39
C PRO A 17 -12.49 2.37 -8.99
N SER A 18 -11.51 2.17 -9.86
CA SER A 18 -11.02 0.81 -10.12
C SER A 18 -9.79 0.60 -9.27
N LEU A 19 -9.94 -0.13 -8.16
CA LEU A 19 -8.81 -0.53 -7.32
C LEU A 19 -7.72 -1.13 -8.23
N PRO A 20 -6.47 -0.66 -8.15
CA PRO A 20 -5.38 -1.23 -8.94
C PRO A 20 -5.27 -2.73 -8.65
N THR A 21 -4.94 -3.52 -9.69
CA THR A 21 -4.81 -4.98 -9.56
C THR A 21 -3.62 -5.38 -8.66
N ALA A 22 -2.62 -4.51 -8.57
CA ALA A 22 -1.49 -4.64 -7.67
C ALA A 22 -1.03 -3.26 -7.18
N ILE A 23 -0.65 -3.16 -5.91
CA ILE A 23 0.00 -1.99 -5.32
C ILE A 23 1.32 -2.40 -4.69
N ARG A 24 2.27 -1.48 -4.64
CA ARG A 24 3.48 -1.61 -3.84
C ARG A 24 3.43 -0.65 -2.68
N LEU A 25 3.70 -1.12 -1.47
CA LEU A 25 3.81 -0.26 -0.30
C LEU A 25 5.10 0.54 -0.37
N THR A 26 5.03 1.86 -0.17
CA THR A 26 6.21 2.74 -0.16
C THR A 26 6.75 2.98 1.24
N ALA A 27 5.96 2.64 2.26
CA ALA A 27 6.34 2.66 3.66
C ALA A 27 5.88 1.37 4.34
N PRO A 28 6.56 0.91 5.41
CA PRO A 28 6.08 -0.23 6.17
C PRO A 28 4.71 0.11 6.77
N HIS A 29 3.79 -0.83 6.68
CA HIS A 29 2.43 -0.66 7.19
C HIS A 29 2.01 -1.93 7.91
N GLY A 30 1.36 -1.76 9.06
CA GLY A 30 0.85 -2.89 9.80
C GLY A 30 -0.24 -2.46 10.75
N PHE A 31 -1.23 -3.32 10.91
CA PHE A 31 -2.29 -3.13 11.88
C PHE A 31 -2.77 -4.49 12.40
N ILE A 32 -3.36 -4.44 13.57
CA ILE A 32 -3.97 -5.61 14.20
C ILE A 32 -5.44 -5.55 13.83
N ASP A 33 -5.98 -6.62 13.24
CA ASP A 33 -7.43 -6.74 13.00
C ASP A 33 -8.09 -7.40 14.22
N PRO A 34 -8.82 -6.63 15.06
CA PRO A 34 -9.45 -7.17 16.26
C PRO A 34 -10.75 -7.91 15.95
N VAL A 35 -11.29 -7.80 14.72
CA VAL A 35 -12.62 -8.34 14.37
C VAL A 35 -12.54 -9.84 14.10
N HIS A 36 -11.42 -10.34 13.58
CA HIS A 36 -11.30 -11.75 13.21
C HIS A 36 -10.25 -12.56 13.99
N ASP A 37 -9.59 -11.99 15.00
CA ASP A 37 -8.53 -12.68 15.79
C ASP A 37 -7.47 -13.37 14.89
N LYS A 38 -7.28 -12.87 13.66
CA LYS A 38 -6.60 -13.55 12.54
C LYS A 38 -5.14 -13.11 12.33
N GLY A 39 -4.55 -12.48 13.36
CA GLY A 39 -3.12 -12.18 13.41
C GLY A 39 -2.75 -10.72 13.14
N VAL A 40 -1.49 -10.42 13.45
CA VAL A 40 -0.84 -9.14 13.15
C VAL A 40 -0.57 -9.09 11.66
N PHE A 41 -1.18 -8.13 10.97
CA PHE A 41 -0.83 -7.89 9.58
C PHE A 41 0.31 -6.87 9.55
N HIS A 42 1.42 -7.27 8.94
CA HIS A 42 2.59 -6.44 8.76
C HIS A 42 3.10 -6.62 7.34
N TRP A 43 3.34 -5.50 6.68
CA TRP A 43 3.93 -5.43 5.36
C TRP A 43 5.12 -4.48 5.38
N GLU A 44 6.20 -4.90 4.72
CA GLU A 44 7.41 -4.11 4.63
C GLU A 44 7.30 -3.04 3.53
N ALA A 45 8.14 -1.99 3.62
CA ALA A 45 8.28 -1.07 2.50
C ALA A 45 8.86 -1.80 1.28
N GLY A 46 8.25 -1.59 0.12
CA GLY A 46 8.58 -2.26 -1.12
C GLY A 46 7.76 -3.53 -1.38
N GLU A 47 6.94 -3.97 -0.42
CA GLU A 47 6.10 -5.16 -0.60
C GLU A 47 4.99 -4.91 -1.63
N VAL A 48 4.83 -5.87 -2.56
CA VAL A 48 3.80 -5.81 -3.60
C VAL A 48 2.59 -6.65 -3.17
N VAL A 49 1.46 -5.98 -3.03
CA VAL A 49 0.17 -6.57 -2.65
C VAL A 49 -0.71 -6.66 -3.89
N THR A 50 -1.09 -7.89 -4.25
CA THR A 50 -1.94 -8.19 -5.43
C THR A 50 -3.34 -8.66 -5.05
N LYS A 51 -3.60 -8.88 -3.76
CA LYS A 51 -4.90 -9.35 -3.28
C LYS A 51 -5.88 -8.17 -3.22
N PRO A 52 -6.97 -8.15 -4.00
CA PRO A 52 -7.86 -7.00 -4.08
C PRO A 52 -8.50 -6.64 -2.73
N VAL A 53 -8.82 -7.63 -1.90
CA VAL A 53 -9.35 -7.41 -0.53
C VAL A 53 -8.32 -6.71 0.37
N THR A 54 -7.05 -7.09 0.27
CA THR A 54 -5.96 -6.46 1.04
C THR A 54 -5.67 -5.05 0.53
N ILE A 55 -5.72 -4.84 -0.79
CA ILE A 55 -5.56 -3.53 -1.42
C ILE A 55 -6.63 -2.56 -0.91
N ALA A 56 -7.89 -2.98 -0.92
CA ALA A 56 -9.00 -2.19 -0.37
C ALA A 56 -8.74 -1.82 1.09
N LEU A 57 -8.38 -2.79 1.94
CA LEU A 57 -8.04 -2.56 3.34
C LEU A 57 -6.90 -1.55 3.51
N LEU A 58 -5.81 -1.69 2.76
CA LEU A 58 -4.65 -0.79 2.86
C LEU A 58 -5.02 0.64 2.46
N ILE A 59 -5.86 0.79 1.43
CA ILE A 59 -6.38 2.10 1.00
C ILE A 59 -7.29 2.70 2.07
N GLU A 60 -8.26 1.92 2.58
CA GLU A 60 -9.17 2.36 3.64
C GLU A 60 -8.42 2.75 4.93
N ARG A 61 -7.31 2.08 5.22
CA ARG A 61 -6.44 2.36 6.38
C ARG A 61 -5.41 3.46 6.13
N GLY A 62 -5.37 4.04 4.93
CA GLY A 62 -4.46 5.14 4.60
C GLY A 62 -2.99 4.73 4.53
N ALA A 63 -2.71 3.49 4.11
CA ALA A 63 -1.34 3.04 3.85
C ALA A 63 -0.71 3.86 2.71
N PHE A 64 0.62 3.98 2.73
CA PHE A 64 1.35 4.62 1.63
C PHE A 64 1.70 3.58 0.58
N TRP A 65 1.17 3.76 -0.64
CA TRP A 65 1.35 2.82 -1.74
C TRP A 65 1.46 3.52 -3.10
N GLU A 66 1.99 2.78 -4.07
CA GLU A 66 2.07 3.15 -5.48
C GLU A 66 1.44 2.04 -6.33
N PRO A 67 0.68 2.36 -7.39
CA PRO A 67 0.19 1.34 -8.31
C PRO A 67 1.35 0.65 -9.01
N VAL A 68 1.27 -0.67 -9.15
CA VAL A 68 2.22 -1.45 -9.95
C VAL A 68 1.46 -2.05 -11.11
N GLU A 69 1.83 -1.66 -12.33
CA GLU A 69 1.40 -2.36 -13.53
C GLU A 69 2.06 -3.74 -13.51
N CYS A 70 1.27 -4.81 -13.35
CA CYS A 70 1.77 -6.13 -13.70
C CYS A 70 2.06 -6.07 -15.21
N PRO A 71 3.29 -6.33 -15.67
CA PRO A 71 3.56 -6.38 -17.10
C PRO A 71 2.66 -7.47 -17.67
N ALA A 72 1.68 -7.07 -18.49
CA ALA A 72 0.90 -7.99 -19.29
C ALA A 72 1.90 -8.77 -20.15
N ALA A 73 2.00 -10.08 -19.88
CA ALA A 73 2.84 -10.99 -20.65
C ALA A 73 2.26 -11.20 -22.05
#